data_AF-A0A6B2SC72-F1
#
_entry.id   AF-A0A6B2SC72-F1
#
_cell.length_a   1.000
_cell.length_b   1.000
_cell.length_c   1.000
_cell.angle_alpha   90.00
_cell.angle_beta   90.00
_cell.angle_gamma   90.00
#
_symmetry.space_group_name_H-M   'P 1'
#
loop_
_entity.id
_entity.type
_entity.pdbx_description
1 polymer ?
#
loop_
_entity_poly.entity_id
_entity_poly.type
_entity_poly.pdbx_seq_one_letter_code
_entity_poly.pdbx_strand_id
1 'polypeptide(L)'
;AAACVADLLDGLIGSGCPVIRLAPTGVAPAAGALRWALPGWVGPVDLLLIATPDGTEPGLSLLAEQAYRRGCTVVAVAPVRTPLAESVEGSHGLTVPLASSPYGAYEGANDEATRGAASYEARRVEDEAAPGAPGTLWALLVPLLVLLDRTGLVAAPVDALQKVADRLDHVAERCGPAIATYSNPAKTLAAELTDALPLIWTEGQSAGAAGRRFAATLAELA
;
A
#
# COMPACT_ATOMS: atom_id res chain seq x y z
N ALA A 1 -2.11 -3.54 -3.29
CA ALA A 1 -1.40 -3.12 -2.06
C ALA A 1 -2.33 -2.86 -0.86
N ALA A 2 -3.28 -1.91 -0.95
CA ALA A 2 -4.16 -1.51 0.17
C ALA A 2 -4.91 -2.67 0.87
N ALA A 3 -5.40 -3.67 0.11
CA ALA A 3 -6.03 -4.87 0.67
C ALA A 3 -5.08 -5.68 1.58
N CYS A 4 -3.79 -5.79 1.20
CA CYS A 4 -2.79 -6.47 2.01
C CYS A 4 -2.47 -5.68 3.29
N VAL A 5 -2.42 -4.34 3.20
CA VAL A 5 -2.24 -3.48 4.38
C VAL A 5 -3.36 -3.74 5.39
N ALA A 6 -4.62 -3.74 4.95
CA ALA A 6 -5.76 -4.01 5.83
C ALA A 6 -5.65 -5.40 6.51
N ASP A 7 -5.29 -6.43 5.75
CA ASP A 7 -5.15 -7.79 6.28
C ASP A 7 -3.98 -7.92 7.27
N LEU A 8 -2.87 -7.22 7.03
CA LEU A 8 -1.73 -7.18 7.95
C LEU A 8 -2.07 -6.43 9.24
N LEU A 9 -2.78 -5.31 9.15
CA LEU A 9 -3.21 -4.55 10.32
C LEU A 9 -4.19 -5.34 11.18
N ASP A 10 -5.16 -6.03 10.56
CA ASP A 10 -6.09 -6.93 11.26
C ASP A 10 -5.32 -8.01 12.05
N GLY A 11 -4.33 -8.64 11.41
CA GLY A 11 -3.49 -9.64 12.07
C GLY A 11 -2.56 -9.11 13.17
N LEU A 12 -2.12 -7.85 13.06
CA LEU A 12 -1.19 -7.23 14.03
C LEU A 12 -1.91 -6.65 15.25
N ILE A 13 -3.08 -6.04 15.06
CA ILE A 13 -3.88 -5.46 16.16
C ILE A 13 -4.52 -6.58 16.99
N GLY A 14 -4.88 -7.70 16.35
CA GLY A 14 -5.45 -8.87 17.02
C GLY A 14 -6.77 -8.53 17.73
N SER A 15 -6.98 -9.12 18.91
CA SER A 15 -8.24 -8.99 19.66
C SER A 15 -8.33 -7.75 20.56
N GLY A 16 -7.29 -6.89 20.60
CA GLY A 16 -7.24 -5.74 21.51
C GLY A 16 -8.13 -4.57 21.08
N CYS A 17 -8.42 -4.47 19.78
CA CYS A 17 -9.29 -3.45 19.20
C CYS A 17 -10.02 -4.04 17.98
N PRO A 18 -11.36 -3.96 17.89
CA PRO A 18 -12.08 -4.48 16.73
C PRO A 18 -11.68 -3.76 15.43
N VAL A 19 -11.06 -4.49 14.51
CA VAL A 19 -10.74 -4.00 13.17
C VAL A 19 -11.83 -4.44 12.21
N ILE A 20 -12.45 -3.48 11.51
CA ILE A 20 -13.48 -3.77 10.51
C ILE A 20 -13.03 -3.25 9.16
N ARG A 21 -12.82 -4.20 8.24
CA ARG A 21 -12.46 -3.88 6.86
C ARG A 21 -13.71 -3.43 6.10
N LEU A 22 -13.64 -2.23 5.52
CA LEU A 22 -14.66 -1.74 4.61
C LEU A 22 -14.37 -2.23 3.20
N ALA A 23 -15.21 -3.14 2.69
CA ALA A 23 -15.12 -3.59 1.31
C ALA A 23 -15.71 -2.53 0.36
N PRO A 24 -15.07 -2.26 -0.80
CA PRO A 24 -15.69 -1.42 -1.82
C PRO A 24 -16.96 -2.08 -2.36
N THR A 25 -17.94 -1.25 -2.67
CA THR A 25 -19.17 -1.62 -3.37
C THR A 25 -19.24 -0.84 -4.68
N GLY A 26 -19.88 -1.39 -5.71
CA GLY A 26 -19.97 -0.72 -7.00
C GLY A 26 -20.37 -1.65 -8.13
N VAL A 27 -20.79 -1.07 -9.25
CA VAL A 27 -21.26 -1.80 -10.44
C VAL A 27 -20.11 -2.26 -11.35
N ALA A 28 -18.90 -1.74 -11.14
CA ALA A 28 -17.69 -2.07 -11.89
C ALA A 28 -16.44 -1.84 -11.03
N PRO A 29 -15.31 -2.53 -11.30
CA PRO A 29 -14.06 -2.34 -10.55
C PRO A 29 -13.33 -1.01 -10.87
N ALA A 30 -13.96 -0.09 -11.60
CA ALA A 30 -13.39 1.21 -11.92
C ALA A 30 -13.40 2.13 -10.69
N ALA A 31 -12.28 2.78 -10.39
CA ALA A 31 -12.10 3.68 -9.25
C ALA A 31 -13.25 4.70 -9.06
N GLY A 32 -13.77 5.29 -10.15
CA GLY A 32 -14.89 6.23 -10.12
C GLY A 32 -16.26 5.63 -9.74
N ALA A 33 -16.40 4.31 -9.88
CA ALA A 33 -17.63 3.57 -9.59
C ALA A 33 -17.64 2.94 -8.19
N LEU A 34 -16.49 2.93 -7.49
CA LEU A 34 -16.39 2.37 -6.15
C LEU A 34 -17.00 3.32 -5.09
N ARG A 35 -17.60 2.71 -4.09
CA ARG A 35 -18.30 3.34 -2.96
C ARG A 35 -17.98 2.58 -1.68
N TRP A 36 -17.88 3.31 -0.58
CA TRP A 36 -17.76 2.76 0.77
C TRP A 36 -18.80 3.40 1.67
N ALA A 37 -19.26 2.65 2.66
CA ALA A 37 -20.24 3.12 3.63
C ALA A 37 -19.77 2.78 5.05
N LEU A 38 -19.89 3.75 5.96
CA LEU A 38 -19.61 3.52 7.37
C LEU A 38 -20.79 2.78 8.04
N PRO A 39 -20.52 1.71 8.82
CA PRO A 39 -21.53 1.09 9.67
C PRO A 39 -22.25 2.11 10.55
N GLY A 40 -23.54 1.90 10.82
CA GLY A 40 -24.39 2.90 11.49
C GLY A 40 -23.96 3.28 12.92
N TRP A 41 -23.15 2.46 13.57
CA TRP A 41 -22.63 2.69 14.93
C TRP A 41 -21.34 3.53 14.97
N VAL A 42 -20.71 3.80 13.82
CA VAL A 42 -19.45 4.58 13.77
C VAL A 42 -19.67 6.01 14.27
N GLY A 43 -18.81 6.48 15.17
CA GLY A 43 -18.90 7.77 15.84
C GLY A 43 -17.58 8.29 16.42
N PRO A 44 -17.62 9.15 17.46
CA PRO A 44 -16.46 9.91 17.94
C PRO A 44 -15.32 9.13 18.61
N VAL A 45 -15.58 7.89 19.00
CA VAL A 45 -14.59 7.00 19.61
C VAL A 45 -13.91 6.08 18.59
N ASP A 46 -14.32 6.18 17.32
CA ASP A 46 -13.82 5.34 16.24
C ASP A 46 -12.75 6.06 15.42
N LEU A 47 -11.86 5.27 14.84
CA LEU A 47 -10.79 5.70 13.95
C LEU A 47 -10.98 5.07 12.56
N LEU A 48 -11.13 5.93 11.55
CA LEU A 48 -11.13 5.53 10.15
C LEU A 48 -9.73 5.69 9.56
N LEU A 49 -9.13 4.58 9.14
CA LEU A 49 -7.88 4.56 8.38
C LEU A 49 -8.18 4.38 6.88
N ILE A 50 -7.77 5.34 6.06
CA ILE A 50 -7.87 5.26 4.60
C ILE A 50 -6.46 5.11 4.02
N ALA A 51 -6.22 4.08 3.23
CA ALA A 51 -4.93 3.85 2.58
C ALA A 51 -5.16 3.61 1.09
N THR A 52 -4.67 4.51 0.24
CA THR A 52 -4.82 4.41 -1.22
C THR A 52 -3.55 4.88 -1.92
N PRO A 53 -3.12 4.18 -2.98
CA PRO A 53 -2.02 4.63 -3.83
C PRO A 53 -2.39 5.80 -4.74
N ASP A 54 -3.68 6.02 -5.02
CA ASP A 54 -4.12 6.97 -6.05
C ASP A 54 -4.75 8.23 -5.42
N GLY A 55 -5.64 8.07 -4.43
CA GLY A 55 -6.32 9.19 -3.76
C GLY A 55 -7.33 9.96 -4.62
N THR A 56 -7.59 9.50 -5.85
CA THR A 56 -8.51 10.14 -6.81
C THR A 56 -9.91 9.53 -6.80
N GLU A 57 -10.13 8.45 -6.04
CA GLU A 57 -11.39 7.73 -5.97
C GLU A 57 -12.46 8.59 -5.27
N PRO A 58 -13.53 9.02 -5.98
CA PRO A 58 -14.53 9.92 -5.40
C PRO A 58 -15.24 9.32 -4.18
N GLY A 59 -15.37 7.99 -4.15
CA GLY A 59 -15.96 7.26 -3.04
C GLY A 59 -15.18 7.38 -1.72
N LEU A 60 -13.87 7.64 -1.76
CA LEU A 60 -13.05 7.80 -0.56
C LEU A 60 -13.22 9.20 0.05
N SER A 61 -13.29 10.25 -0.77
CA SER A 61 -13.62 11.60 -0.28
C SER A 61 -15.01 11.63 0.38
N LEU A 62 -16.00 10.97 -0.24
CA LEU A 62 -17.33 10.81 0.36
C LEU A 62 -17.31 10.02 1.67
N LEU A 63 -16.40 9.05 1.81
CA LEU A 63 -16.23 8.28 3.04
C LEU A 63 -15.63 9.15 4.16
N ALA A 64 -14.62 9.97 3.85
CA ALA A 64 -14.03 10.93 4.78
C ALA A 64 -15.07 11.94 5.28
N GLU A 65 -15.91 12.48 4.39
CA GLU A 65 -17.01 13.36 4.77
C GLU A 65 -18.05 12.67 5.67
N GLN A 66 -18.38 11.40 5.40
CA GLN A 66 -19.28 10.63 6.28
C GLN A 66 -18.70 10.49 7.68
N ALA A 67 -17.39 10.21 7.81
CA ALA A 67 -16.73 10.08 9.10
C ALA A 67 -16.74 11.41 9.87
N TYR A 68 -16.40 12.50 9.20
CA TYR A 68 -16.46 13.84 9.77
C TYR A 68 -17.84 14.20 10.31
N ARG A 69 -18.90 13.96 9.52
CA ARG A 69 -20.29 14.22 9.96
C ARG A 69 -20.71 13.41 11.19
N ARG A 70 -20.04 12.26 11.44
CA ARG A 70 -20.29 11.40 12.59
C ARG A 70 -19.31 11.64 13.74
N GLY A 71 -18.37 12.56 13.59
CA GLY A 71 -17.31 12.84 14.56
C GLY A 71 -16.20 11.77 14.60
N CYS A 72 -16.21 10.80 13.69
CA CYS A 72 -15.18 9.76 13.60
C CYS A 72 -13.85 10.37 13.17
N THR A 73 -12.76 10.01 13.86
CA THR A 73 -11.42 10.52 13.54
C THR A 73 -10.93 9.88 12.25
N VAL A 74 -10.42 10.68 11.31
CA VAL A 74 -9.94 10.19 10.01
C VAL A 74 -8.43 10.37 9.88
N VAL A 75 -7.75 9.30 9.47
CA VAL A 75 -6.35 9.34 9.04
C VAL A 75 -6.25 8.74 7.64
N ALA A 76 -5.62 9.45 6.71
CA ALA A 76 -5.42 8.98 5.34
C ALA A 76 -3.95 8.93 4.96
N VAL A 77 -3.49 7.78 4.45
CA VAL A 77 -2.21 7.65 3.74
C VAL A 77 -2.49 7.66 2.24
N ALA A 78 -2.10 8.73 1.58
CA ALA A 78 -2.36 8.98 0.16
C ALA A 78 -1.32 9.92 -0.46
N PRO A 79 -1.20 9.97 -1.80
CA PRO A 79 -0.38 11.00 -2.45
C PRO A 79 -0.86 12.41 -2.10
N VAL A 80 0.08 13.35 -2.05
CA VAL A 80 -0.21 14.76 -1.79
C VAL A 80 -1.00 15.38 -2.94
N ARG A 81 -1.81 16.41 -2.65
CA ARG A 81 -2.62 17.14 -3.65
C ARG A 81 -3.63 16.25 -4.40
N THR A 82 -4.20 15.27 -3.70
CA THR A 82 -5.27 14.41 -4.22
C THR A 82 -6.62 14.83 -3.64
N PRO A 83 -7.75 14.55 -4.33
CA PRO A 83 -9.10 14.84 -3.82
C PRO A 83 -9.37 14.25 -2.43
N LEU A 84 -8.81 13.08 -2.14
CA LEU A 84 -8.90 12.50 -0.80
C LEU A 84 -8.12 13.33 0.23
N ALA A 85 -6.87 13.70 -0.06
CA ALA A 85 -6.05 14.48 0.86
C ALA A 85 -6.70 15.83 1.19
N GLU A 86 -7.23 16.53 0.17
CA GLU A 86 -7.95 17.79 0.36
C GLU A 86 -9.22 17.62 1.22
N SER A 87 -9.99 16.55 0.99
CA SER A 87 -11.21 16.25 1.74
C SER A 87 -10.93 15.94 3.22
N VAL A 88 -9.87 15.18 3.50
CA VAL A 88 -9.45 14.83 4.86
C VAL A 88 -8.92 16.06 5.61
N GLU A 89 -8.09 16.87 4.95
CA GLU A 89 -7.57 18.12 5.53
C GLU A 89 -8.70 19.13 5.83
N GLY A 90 -9.63 19.31 4.89
CA GLY A 90 -10.81 20.16 5.07
C GLY A 90 -11.77 19.66 6.17
N SER A 91 -11.71 18.38 6.51
CA SER A 91 -12.49 17.73 7.56
C SER A 91 -11.75 17.62 8.91
N HIS A 92 -10.62 18.32 9.08
CA HIS A 92 -9.75 18.24 10.27
C HIS A 92 -9.21 16.83 10.58
N GLY A 93 -9.12 15.96 9.58
CA GLY A 93 -8.43 14.67 9.67
C GLY A 93 -6.92 14.82 9.49
N LEU A 94 -6.18 13.74 9.70
CA LEU A 94 -4.74 13.69 9.48
C LEU A 94 -4.43 13.10 8.11
N THR A 95 -3.77 13.87 7.25
CA THR A 95 -3.18 13.37 6.02
C THR A 95 -1.72 13.02 6.23
N VAL A 96 -1.35 11.81 5.83
CA VAL A 96 0.02 11.30 5.86
C VAL A 96 0.45 11.09 4.41
N PRO A 97 1.42 11.87 3.91
CA PRO A 97 1.92 11.71 2.56
C PRO A 97 2.44 10.30 2.30
N LEU A 98 2.09 9.73 1.15
CA LEU A 98 2.69 8.48 0.67
C LEU A 98 4.21 8.67 0.59
N ALA A 99 4.97 7.73 1.17
CA ALA A 99 6.42 7.76 1.05
C ALA A 99 6.83 7.62 -0.42
N SER A 100 7.66 8.53 -0.90
CA SER A 100 8.27 8.43 -2.22
C SER A 100 9.33 7.33 -2.23
N SER A 101 9.43 6.61 -3.34
CA SER A 101 10.55 5.70 -3.56
C SER A 101 11.84 6.53 -3.64
N PRO A 102 12.92 6.15 -2.92
CA PRO A 102 14.22 6.80 -3.09
C PRO A 102 14.75 6.62 -4.52
N TYR A 103 14.27 5.60 -5.25
CA TYR A 103 14.71 5.33 -6.62
C TYR A 103 14.18 6.32 -7.68
N GLY A 104 13.04 6.98 -7.44
CA GLY A 104 12.54 8.00 -8.36
C GLY A 104 13.41 9.25 -8.42
N ALA A 105 14.22 9.49 -7.39
CA ALA A 105 15.15 10.63 -7.35
C ALA A 105 16.38 10.45 -8.26
N TYR A 106 16.76 9.20 -8.60
CA TYR A 106 17.90 8.95 -9.49
C TYR A 106 17.56 9.15 -10.98
N GLU A 107 16.30 9.04 -11.37
CA GLU A 107 15.83 9.35 -12.72
C GLU A 107 15.79 10.88 -12.93
N GLY A 108 15.26 11.64 -11.96
CA GLY A 108 15.20 13.10 -12.04
C GLY A 108 16.55 13.83 -12.02
N ALA A 109 17.61 13.22 -11.46
CA ALA A 109 18.95 13.80 -11.44
C ALA A 109 19.73 13.61 -12.76
N ASN A 110 19.35 12.61 -13.58
CA ASN A 110 19.98 12.36 -14.88
C ASN A 110 19.32 13.15 -16.03
N ASP A 111 18.14 13.73 -15.79
CA ASP A 111 17.38 14.50 -16.78
C ASP A 111 17.88 15.95 -16.98
N GLU A 112 18.70 16.47 -16.07
CA GLU A 112 19.29 17.81 -16.25
C GLU A 112 20.38 17.86 -17.33
N ALA A 113 21.03 16.72 -17.62
CA ALA A 113 22.03 16.59 -18.67
C ALA A 113 21.42 16.28 -20.07
N THR A 114 20.14 15.89 -20.15
CA THR A 114 19.51 15.33 -21.36
C THR A 114 18.35 16.18 -21.91
N ARG A 115 18.29 17.49 -21.60
CA ARG A 115 17.29 18.42 -22.17
C ARG A 115 17.45 18.71 -23.69
N GLY A 116 18.28 17.95 -24.41
CA GLY A 116 18.61 18.18 -25.83
C GLY A 116 17.94 17.25 -26.86
N ALA A 117 17.18 16.23 -26.46
CA ALA A 117 16.64 15.25 -27.42
C ALA A 117 15.24 14.73 -27.04
N ALA A 118 14.29 15.63 -26.82
CA ALA A 118 12.91 15.24 -26.57
C ALA A 118 12.17 14.97 -27.91
N SER A 119 12.20 13.71 -28.35
CA SER A 119 11.35 13.22 -29.44
C SER A 119 10.63 11.93 -29.02
N TYR A 120 9.29 12.01 -28.94
CA TYR A 120 8.26 10.95 -28.87
C TYR A 120 8.35 9.80 -27.83
N GLU A 121 9.50 9.50 -27.23
CA GLU A 121 9.64 8.51 -26.14
C GLU A 121 9.37 9.10 -24.74
N ALA A 122 9.42 10.42 -24.62
CA ALA A 122 9.18 11.20 -23.39
C ALA A 122 7.73 11.12 -22.84
N ARG A 123 6.82 10.36 -23.48
CA ARG A 123 5.45 10.16 -23.01
C ARG A 123 5.23 8.80 -22.32
N ARG A 124 6.28 7.98 -22.17
CA ARG A 124 6.19 6.66 -21.53
C ARG A 124 6.76 6.59 -20.11
N VAL A 125 7.26 7.70 -19.56
CA VAL A 125 7.88 7.76 -18.23
C VAL A 125 7.35 8.97 -17.46
N GLU A 126 6.04 9.01 -17.26
CA GLU A 126 5.46 9.55 -16.02
C GLU A 126 5.34 8.35 -15.05
N ASP A 127 6.47 7.68 -14.77
CA ASP A 127 6.52 6.53 -13.86
C ASP A 127 6.49 7.03 -12.40
N GLU A 128 5.38 7.69 -12.09
CA GLU A 128 4.91 7.96 -10.75
C GLU A 128 4.50 6.60 -10.17
N ALA A 129 5.49 5.81 -9.71
CA ALA A 129 5.36 4.49 -9.10
C ALA A 129 4.12 3.72 -9.57
N ALA A 130 4.19 3.10 -10.76
CA ALA A 130 3.09 2.33 -11.35
C ALA A 130 2.23 1.63 -10.27
N PRO A 131 0.90 1.83 -10.24
CA PRO A 131 0.02 1.29 -9.20
C PRO A 131 0.17 -0.23 -9.15
N GLY A 132 0.99 -0.72 -8.22
CA GLY A 132 1.43 -2.12 -8.21
C GLY A 132 2.90 -2.35 -7.82
N ALA A 133 3.75 -1.32 -7.88
CA ALA A 133 5.15 -1.43 -7.49
C ALA A 133 5.30 -2.00 -6.06
N PRO A 134 6.27 -2.89 -5.79
CA PRO A 134 6.46 -3.48 -4.46
C PRO A 134 6.54 -2.43 -3.33
N GLY A 135 7.11 -1.26 -3.64
CA GLY A 135 7.23 -0.13 -2.71
C GLY A 135 5.91 0.44 -2.22
N THR A 136 4.84 0.39 -3.02
CA THR A 136 3.52 0.95 -2.66
C THR A 136 2.94 0.30 -1.41
N LEU A 137 3.20 -1.00 -1.18
CA LEU A 137 2.78 -1.68 0.05
C LEU A 137 3.40 -1.02 1.28
N TRP A 138 4.71 -0.81 1.26
CA TRP A 138 5.47 -0.27 2.38
C TRP A 138 5.18 1.21 2.61
N ALA A 139 5.01 1.98 1.53
CA ALA A 139 4.65 3.38 1.59
C ALA A 139 3.28 3.62 2.26
N LEU A 140 2.35 2.65 2.14
CA LEU A 140 1.07 2.66 2.84
C LEU A 140 1.17 2.10 4.26
N LEU A 141 1.89 0.98 4.46
CA LEU A 141 1.90 0.24 5.71
C LEU A 141 2.74 0.92 6.80
N VAL A 142 3.96 1.37 6.48
CA VAL A 142 4.91 1.87 7.48
C VAL A 142 4.38 3.08 8.24
N PRO A 143 3.78 4.11 7.61
CA PRO A 143 3.25 5.24 8.35
C PRO A 143 2.08 4.86 9.26
N LEU A 144 1.26 3.88 8.86
CA LEU A 144 0.19 3.35 9.72
C LEU A 144 0.74 2.57 10.91
N LEU A 145 1.80 1.78 10.74
CA LEU A 145 2.46 1.10 11.87
C LEU A 145 3.03 2.10 12.88
N VAL A 146 3.67 3.18 12.40
CA VAL A 146 4.18 4.24 13.27
C VAL A 146 3.02 4.97 13.98
N LEU A 147 1.92 5.26 13.29
CA LEU A 147 0.73 5.84 13.89
C LEU A 147 0.17 4.94 15.01
N LEU A 148 0.01 3.65 14.71
CA LEU A 148 -0.57 2.66 15.63
C LEU A 148 0.34 2.33 16.82
N ASP A 149 1.65 2.45 16.65
CA ASP A 149 2.62 2.39 17.76
C ASP A 149 2.44 3.56 18.71
N ARG A 150 2.28 4.77 18.17
CA ARG A 150 2.06 5.99 18.98
C ARG A 150 0.72 6.00 19.70
N THR A 151 -0.29 5.31 19.18
CA THR A 151 -1.59 5.13 19.88
C THR A 151 -1.60 3.93 20.82
N GLY A 152 -0.54 3.10 20.83
CA GLY A 152 -0.44 1.89 21.64
C GLY A 152 -1.29 0.71 21.15
N LEU A 153 -1.80 0.76 19.91
CA LEU A 153 -2.60 -0.31 19.32
C LEU A 153 -1.74 -1.45 18.75
N VAL A 154 -0.50 -1.16 18.36
CA VAL A 154 0.47 -2.13 17.87
C VAL A 154 1.83 -1.82 18.51
N ALA A 155 2.66 -2.81 18.77
CA ALA A 155 4.06 -2.58 19.15
C ALA A 155 4.93 -2.64 17.89
N ALA A 156 5.29 -1.49 17.34
CA ALA A 156 6.13 -1.36 16.14
C ALA A 156 7.26 -0.34 16.37
N PRO A 157 8.17 -0.60 17.34
CA PRO A 157 9.29 0.29 17.59
C PRO A 157 10.18 0.39 16.34
N VAL A 158 10.76 1.57 16.13
CA VAL A 158 11.56 1.89 14.93
C VAL A 158 12.67 0.85 14.71
N ASP A 159 13.31 0.37 15.79
CA ASP A 159 14.38 -0.63 15.74
C ASP A 159 13.89 -1.97 15.19
N ALA A 160 12.64 -2.36 15.49
CA ALA A 160 12.05 -3.57 14.95
C ALA A 160 11.68 -3.39 13.48
N LEU A 161 11.14 -2.23 13.10
CA LEU A 161 10.88 -1.90 11.69
C LEU A 161 12.16 -1.90 10.87
N GLN A 162 13.27 -1.36 11.40
CA GLN A 162 14.57 -1.40 10.75
C GLN A 162 15.06 -2.83 10.54
N LYS A 163 14.98 -3.70 11.57
CA LYS A 163 15.35 -5.11 11.43
C LYS A 163 14.53 -5.85 10.37
N VAL A 164 13.24 -5.52 10.24
CA VAL A 164 12.38 -6.07 9.19
C VAL A 164 12.84 -5.57 7.81
N ALA A 165 13.12 -4.27 7.67
CA ALA A 165 13.66 -3.70 6.43
C ALA A 165 14.97 -4.38 6.03
N ASP A 166 15.96 -4.46 6.93
CA ASP A 166 17.25 -5.13 6.68
C ASP A 166 17.06 -6.59 6.26
N ARG A 167 16.09 -7.29 6.85
CA ARG A 167 15.78 -8.68 6.50
C ARG A 167 15.19 -8.79 5.09
N LEU A 168 14.31 -7.87 4.71
CA LEU A 168 13.72 -7.82 3.37
C LEU A 168 14.77 -7.45 2.33
N ASP A 169 15.64 -6.49 2.62
CA ASP A 169 16.74 -6.08 1.74
C ASP A 169 17.70 -7.24 1.48
N HIS A 170 18.07 -7.99 2.52
CA HIS A 170 18.91 -9.17 2.35
C HIS A 170 18.27 -10.24 1.45
N VAL A 171 16.95 -10.40 1.51
CA VAL A 171 16.22 -11.30 0.60
C VAL A 171 16.22 -10.72 -0.82
N ALA A 172 15.98 -9.42 -0.97
CA ALA A 172 15.98 -8.74 -2.27
C ALA A 172 17.34 -8.83 -2.97
N GLU A 173 18.44 -8.61 -2.25
CA GLU A 173 19.81 -8.76 -2.76
C GLU A 173 20.06 -10.16 -3.31
N ARG A 174 19.67 -11.20 -2.56
CA ARG A 174 19.81 -12.60 -2.99
C ARG A 174 18.95 -12.94 -4.21
N CYS A 175 17.80 -12.30 -4.34
CA CYS A 175 16.89 -12.44 -5.47
C CYS A 175 17.25 -11.53 -6.65
N GLY A 176 18.28 -10.68 -6.53
CA GLY A 176 18.58 -9.61 -7.47
C GLY A 176 18.94 -10.08 -8.89
N PRO A 177 18.72 -9.23 -9.91
CA PRO A 177 18.92 -9.58 -11.32
C PRO A 177 20.37 -9.94 -11.65
N ALA A 178 21.34 -9.32 -10.99
CA ALA A 178 22.77 -9.58 -11.14
C ALA A 178 23.23 -10.92 -10.53
N ILE A 179 22.42 -11.54 -9.66
CA ILE A 179 22.76 -12.83 -9.05
C ILE A 179 22.58 -13.97 -10.07
N ALA A 180 23.58 -14.84 -10.18
CA ALA A 180 23.56 -15.98 -11.10
C ALA A 180 22.37 -16.92 -10.83
N THR A 181 21.80 -17.48 -11.90
CA THR A 181 20.54 -18.24 -11.88
C THR A 181 20.52 -19.39 -10.88
N TYR A 182 21.58 -20.19 -10.81
CA TYR A 182 21.65 -21.35 -9.91
C TYR A 182 21.62 -20.99 -8.41
N SER A 183 22.08 -19.80 -8.05
CA SER A 183 22.11 -19.31 -6.65
C SER A 183 20.96 -18.36 -6.31
N ASN A 184 20.16 -17.96 -7.29
CA ASN A 184 19.10 -16.99 -7.12
C ASN A 184 17.76 -17.72 -6.89
N PRO A 185 17.22 -17.69 -5.66
CA PRO A 185 16.00 -18.42 -5.33
C PRO A 185 14.77 -17.93 -6.10
N ALA A 186 14.70 -16.64 -6.47
CA ALA A 186 13.59 -16.12 -7.27
C ALA A 186 13.63 -16.63 -8.71
N LYS A 187 14.82 -16.73 -9.32
CA LYS A 187 14.97 -17.29 -10.68
C LYS A 187 14.67 -18.79 -10.69
N THR A 188 15.11 -19.53 -9.67
CA THR A 188 14.75 -20.94 -9.49
C THR A 188 13.23 -21.11 -9.37
N LEU A 189 12.59 -20.35 -8.48
CA LEU A 189 11.14 -20.40 -8.30
C LEU A 189 10.38 -20.04 -9.58
N ALA A 190 10.81 -19.01 -10.31
CA ALA A 190 10.19 -18.63 -11.58
C ALA A 190 10.25 -19.75 -12.62
N ALA A 191 11.38 -20.46 -12.71
CA ALA A 191 11.51 -21.62 -13.59
C ALA A 191 10.59 -22.77 -13.18
N GLU A 192 10.41 -23.01 -11.87
CA GLU A 192 9.49 -24.04 -11.36
C GLU A 192 8.00 -23.68 -11.57
N LEU A 193 7.67 -22.39 -11.56
CA LEU A 193 6.31 -21.89 -11.81
C LEU A 193 5.95 -21.82 -13.30
N THR A 194 6.93 -21.95 -14.19
CA THR A 194 6.69 -21.90 -15.63
C THR A 194 5.78 -23.06 -16.07
N ASP A 195 4.71 -22.74 -16.78
CA ASP A 195 3.66 -23.68 -17.21
C ASP A 195 2.99 -24.46 -16.06
N ALA A 196 3.08 -23.96 -14.82
CA ALA A 196 2.44 -24.54 -13.65
C ALA A 196 1.20 -23.74 -13.22
N LEU A 197 0.28 -24.42 -12.51
CA LEU A 197 -0.82 -23.77 -11.80
C LEU A 197 -0.52 -23.77 -10.29
N PRO A 198 0.10 -22.70 -9.74
CA PRO A 198 0.53 -22.69 -8.35
C PRO A 198 -0.64 -22.74 -7.37
N LEU A 199 -0.54 -23.65 -6.39
CA LEU A 199 -1.43 -23.72 -5.24
C LEU A 199 -0.75 -23.10 -4.02
N ILE A 200 -1.31 -22.01 -3.52
CA ILE A 200 -0.76 -21.28 -2.36
C ILE A 200 -1.58 -21.64 -1.12
N TRP A 201 -0.92 -22.26 -0.13
CA TRP A 201 -1.49 -22.54 1.18
C TRP A 201 -0.70 -21.80 2.26
N THR A 202 -1.41 -21.26 3.25
CA THR A 202 -0.82 -20.46 4.33
C THR A 202 -1.56 -20.73 5.63
N GLU A 203 -0.83 -20.70 6.75
CA GLU A 203 -1.38 -20.91 8.09
C GLU A 203 -1.29 -19.63 8.93
N GLY A 204 -2.40 -19.19 9.51
CA GLY A 204 -2.48 -17.98 10.32
C GLY A 204 -2.75 -16.70 9.51
N GLN A 205 -3.11 -15.63 10.22
CA GLN A 205 -3.57 -14.38 9.60
C GLN A 205 -2.46 -13.65 8.82
N SER A 206 -1.28 -13.50 9.42
CA SER A 206 -0.15 -12.81 8.78
C SER A 206 0.37 -13.55 7.55
N ALA A 207 0.50 -14.89 7.64
CA ALA A 207 0.88 -15.70 6.48
C ALA A 207 -0.21 -15.66 5.41
N GLY A 208 -1.48 -15.68 5.80
CA GLY A 208 -2.63 -15.52 4.91
C GLY A 208 -2.59 -14.22 4.10
N ALA A 209 -2.26 -13.09 4.74
CA ALA A 209 -2.08 -11.81 4.07
C ALA A 209 -0.94 -11.86 3.05
N ALA A 210 0.21 -12.43 3.43
CA ALA A 210 1.35 -12.61 2.54
C ALA A 210 1.03 -13.51 1.34
N GLY A 211 0.36 -14.64 1.57
CA GLY A 211 -0.05 -15.56 0.51
C GLY A 211 -1.03 -14.95 -0.48
N ARG A 212 -2.04 -14.21 -0.01
CA ARG A 212 -2.97 -13.46 -0.89
C ARG A 212 -2.25 -12.37 -1.68
N ARG A 213 -1.30 -11.65 -1.07
CA ARG A 213 -0.51 -10.65 -1.79
C ARG A 213 0.37 -11.31 -2.85
N PHE A 214 1.03 -12.42 -2.53
CA PHE A 214 1.82 -13.18 -3.50
C PHE A 214 0.97 -13.64 -4.69
N ALA A 215 -0.20 -14.24 -4.43
CA ALA A 215 -1.14 -14.65 -5.47
C ALA A 215 -1.59 -13.46 -6.35
N ALA A 216 -1.93 -12.33 -5.73
CA ALA A 216 -2.33 -11.12 -6.45
C ALA A 216 -1.18 -10.57 -7.30
N THR A 217 0.04 -10.53 -6.78
CA THR A 217 1.22 -10.06 -7.53
C THR A 217 1.57 -10.99 -8.69
N LEU A 218 1.41 -12.31 -8.54
CA LEU A 218 1.53 -13.24 -9.67
C LEU A 218 0.47 -12.94 -10.73
N ALA A 219 -0.81 -12.78 -10.35
CA ALA A 219 -1.87 -12.47 -11.30
C ALA A 219 -1.72 -11.08 -11.97
N GLU A 220 -1.05 -10.14 -11.31
CA GLU A 220 -0.76 -8.80 -11.82
C GLU A 220 0.43 -8.79 -12.81
N LEU A 221 1.46 -9.62 -12.60
CA LEU A 221 2.77 -9.49 -13.26
C LEU A 221 3.20 -10.69 -14.13
N ALA A 222 2.62 -11.88 -13.93
CA ALA A 222 2.99 -13.11 -14.63
C ALA A 222 1.97 -13.45 -15.72
#